data_AF-A0A3E1EZ52-F1
#
_entry.id   AF-A0A3E1EZ52-F1
#
_cell.length_a   1.000
_cell.length_b   1.000
_cell.length_c   1.000
_cell.angle_alpha   90.00
_cell.angle_beta   90.00
_cell.angle_gamma   90.00
#
_symmetry.space_group_name_H-M   'P 1'
#
loop_
_entity.id
_entity.type
_entity.pdbx_description
1 polymer ?
#
loop_
_entity_poly.entity_id
_entity_poly.type
_entity_poly.pdbx_seq_one_letter_code
_entity_poly.pdbx_strand_id
1 'polypeptide(L)'
;MNKIDKDQFLGQWRLNRSGITDKIQFEIKKKDNGELYGEIIQLNDNKYVQLFMEEGDQFVKNIKRSSNYEFTISERRIAAPLFSAYGQNTTDQFKATFDGEHKILLGKNGADGVYHKINLK
;
A
#
# COMPACT_ATOMS: atom_id res chain seq x y z
N MET A 1 25.31 -4.30 -7.02
CA MET A 1 24.06 -3.58 -6.64
C MET A 1 23.79 -3.84 -5.17
N ASN A 2 23.67 -2.77 -4.36
CA ASN A 2 23.41 -2.90 -2.92
C ASN A 2 21.94 -3.23 -2.66
N LYS A 3 21.69 -3.96 -1.58
CA LYS A 3 20.35 -4.33 -1.10
C LYS A 3 19.56 -3.08 -0.74
N ILE A 4 18.35 -2.94 -1.24
CA ILE A 4 17.45 -1.83 -0.86
C ILE A 4 17.05 -1.99 0.60
N ASP A 5 17.14 -0.95 1.42
CA ASP A 5 16.69 -1.00 2.80
C ASP A 5 15.15 -1.08 2.87
N LYS A 6 14.63 -1.95 3.74
CA LYS A 6 13.19 -2.05 3.96
C LYS A 6 12.65 -0.79 4.65
N ASP A 7 13.47 -0.09 5.43
CA ASP A 7 13.06 1.12 6.12
C ASP A 7 12.82 2.30 5.13
N GLN A 8 13.21 2.17 3.86
CA GLN A 8 12.84 3.12 2.79
C GLN A 8 11.33 3.22 2.54
N PHE A 9 10.56 2.17 2.89
CA PHE A 9 9.10 2.19 2.84
C PHE A 9 8.48 3.11 3.90
N LEU A 10 9.20 3.47 4.97
CA LEU A 10 8.65 4.27 6.05
C LEU A 10 8.26 5.69 5.60
N GLY A 11 7.15 6.17 6.15
CA GLY A 11 6.61 7.50 5.90
C GLY A 11 5.29 7.47 5.13
N GLN A 12 4.92 8.64 4.62
CA GLN A 12 3.60 8.86 4.02
C GLN A 12 3.63 8.74 2.50
N TRP A 13 2.62 8.07 1.98
CA TRP A 13 2.49 7.73 0.58
C TRP A 13 1.08 8.04 0.09
N ARG A 14 0.99 8.34 -1.20
CA ARG A 14 -0.24 8.44 -1.95
C ARG A 14 -0.24 7.38 -3.05
N LEU A 15 -1.28 6.57 -3.09
CA LEU A 15 -1.50 5.60 -4.15
C LEU A 15 -2.10 6.30 -5.38
N ASN A 16 -1.45 6.14 -6.52
CA ASN A 16 -1.97 6.52 -7.83
C ASN A 16 -2.20 5.24 -8.65
N ARG A 17 -3.46 4.94 -9.01
CA ARG A 17 -3.81 3.82 -9.90
C ARG A 17 -5.19 4.02 -10.50
N SER A 18 -5.51 3.28 -11.55
CA SER A 18 -6.87 3.25 -12.08
C SER A 18 -7.83 2.60 -11.07
N GLY A 19 -8.94 3.28 -10.78
CA GLY A 19 -10.05 2.71 -10.01
C GLY A 19 -10.32 3.41 -8.68
N ILE A 20 -11.12 2.73 -7.85
CA ILE A 20 -11.79 3.33 -6.69
C ILE A 20 -10.87 3.67 -5.50
N THR A 21 -9.62 3.20 -5.49
CA THR A 21 -8.62 3.50 -4.45
C THR A 21 -7.62 4.58 -4.89
N ASP A 22 -7.79 5.17 -6.07
CA ASP A 22 -6.90 6.24 -6.55
C ASP A 22 -6.86 7.39 -5.54
N LYS A 23 -5.69 7.95 -5.29
CA LYS A 23 -5.41 9.07 -4.36
C LYS A 23 -5.63 8.81 -2.88
N ILE A 24 -5.86 7.56 -2.45
CA ILE A 24 -5.77 7.22 -1.02
C ILE A 24 -4.36 7.55 -0.51
N GLN A 25 -4.30 8.23 0.64
CA GLN A 25 -3.06 8.50 1.35
C GLN A 25 -2.97 7.62 2.58
N PHE A 26 -1.79 7.09 2.84
CA PHE A 26 -1.53 6.20 3.96
C PHE A 26 -0.11 6.39 4.46
N GLU A 27 0.11 6.05 5.73
CA GLU A 27 1.42 6.09 6.37
C GLU A 27 1.91 4.68 6.64
N ILE A 28 3.08 4.32 6.12
CA ILE A 28 3.74 3.06 6.45
C ILE A 28 4.58 3.25 7.71
N LYS A 29 4.27 2.43 8.71
CA LYS A 29 4.90 2.39 10.03
C LYS A 29 5.51 1.01 10.29
N LYS A 30 6.31 0.93 11.35
CA LYS A 30 6.95 -0.30 11.85
C LYS A 30 6.28 -0.71 13.15
N LYS A 31 5.90 -1.97 13.26
CA LYS A 31 5.45 -2.59 14.51
C LYS A 31 6.66 -2.92 15.40
N ASP A 32 6.40 -3.23 16.66
CA ASP A 32 7.42 -3.65 17.63
C ASP A 32 8.19 -4.90 17.17
N ASN A 33 7.54 -5.81 16.42
CA ASN A 33 8.16 -7.00 15.85
C ASN A 33 8.99 -6.73 14.57
N GLY A 34 9.12 -5.46 14.15
CA GLY A 34 9.85 -5.05 12.95
C GLY A 34 9.08 -5.21 11.63
N GLU A 35 7.83 -5.68 11.66
CA GLU A 35 6.98 -5.75 10.47
C GLU A 35 6.49 -4.37 10.05
N LEU A 36 6.39 -4.16 8.73
CA LEU A 36 5.84 -2.93 8.17
C LEU A 36 4.37 -3.10 7.86
N TYR A 37 3.60 -2.08 8.17
CA TYR A 37 2.17 -1.98 7.89
C TYR A 37 1.80 -0.54 7.58
N GLY A 38 0.65 -0.29 6.97
CA GLY A 38 0.22 1.04 6.59
C GLY A 38 -1.22 1.35 6.98
N GLU A 39 -1.42 2.52 7.56
CA GLU A 39 -2.72 3.05 8.01
C GLU A 39 -3.18 4.17 7.08
N ILE A 40 -4.47 4.22 6.76
CA ILE A 40 -5.05 5.31 5.98
C ILE A 40 -4.96 6.59 6.79
N ILE A 41 -4.42 7.64 6.19
CA ILE A 41 -4.42 9.00 6.76
C ILE A 41 -5.42 9.92 6.05
N GLN A 42 -5.79 9.58 4.80
CA GLN A 42 -6.80 10.31 4.05
C GLN A 42 -7.39 9.41 2.96
N LEU A 43 -8.71 9.33 2.90
CA LEU A 43 -9.42 8.70 1.78
C LEU A 43 -9.45 9.63 0.56
N ASN A 44 -9.76 9.06 -0.60
CA ASN A 44 -10.03 9.87 -1.78
C ASN A 44 -11.44 10.49 -1.73
N ASP A 45 -11.63 11.63 -2.39
CA ASP A 45 -12.94 12.26 -2.53
C ASP A 45 -13.74 11.56 -3.65
N ASN A 46 -14.08 10.28 -3.44
CA ASN A 46 -14.91 9.53 -4.37
C ASN A 46 -16.40 9.72 -4.03
N LYS A 47 -17.04 10.62 -4.76
CA LYS A 47 -18.46 10.99 -4.57
C LYS A 47 -19.46 9.87 -4.92
N TYR A 48 -19.02 8.79 -5.57
CA TYR A 48 -19.90 7.76 -6.12
C TYR A 48 -19.91 6.47 -5.33
N VAL A 49 -18.88 6.22 -4.51
CA VAL A 49 -18.72 4.94 -3.80
C VAL A 49 -18.25 5.23 -2.38
N GLN A 50 -19.05 4.83 -1.39
CA GLN A 50 -18.58 4.76 -0.02
C GLN A 50 -17.54 3.64 0.07
N LEU A 51 -16.31 4.01 0.41
CA LEU A 51 -15.28 3.02 0.69
C LEU A 51 -15.59 2.35 2.03
N PHE A 52 -15.59 1.02 2.08
CA PHE A 52 -15.69 0.24 3.34
C PHE A 52 -14.36 0.27 4.12
N MET A 53 -13.79 1.46 4.21
CA MET A 53 -12.54 1.80 4.88
C MET A 53 -12.65 3.21 5.42
N GLU A 54 -12.01 3.46 6.56
CA GLU A 54 -12.01 4.76 7.22
C GLU A 54 -10.56 5.24 7.47
N GLU A 55 -10.38 6.50 7.85
CA GLU A 55 -9.07 6.95 8.34
C GLU A 55 -8.68 6.14 9.59
N GLY A 56 -7.41 5.78 9.68
CA GLY A 56 -6.88 4.86 10.70
C GLY A 56 -7.02 3.37 10.36
N ASP A 57 -7.82 2.98 9.36
CA ASP A 57 -7.89 1.59 8.93
C ASP A 57 -6.55 1.11 8.36
N GLN A 58 -6.21 -0.16 8.64
CA GLN A 58 -5.05 -0.81 8.04
C GLN A 58 -5.30 -1.08 6.54
N PHE A 59 -4.63 -0.30 5.68
CA PHE A 59 -4.65 -0.49 4.23
C PHE A 59 -3.52 -1.41 3.75
N VAL A 60 -2.27 -1.15 4.16
CA VAL A 60 -1.15 -2.06 3.87
C VAL A 60 -1.00 -3.04 5.03
N LYS A 61 -1.34 -4.31 4.79
CA LYS A 61 -1.28 -5.36 5.82
C LYS A 61 0.15 -5.80 6.13
N ASN A 62 0.99 -5.90 5.11
CA ASN A 62 2.33 -6.46 5.20
C ASN A 62 3.20 -6.05 4.01
N ILE A 63 4.49 -5.87 4.25
CA ILE A 63 5.54 -5.81 3.22
C ILE A 63 6.57 -6.92 3.48
N LYS A 64 6.75 -7.83 2.52
CA LYS A 64 7.77 -8.90 2.56
C LYS A 64 8.85 -8.66 1.53
N ARG A 65 10.09 -9.00 1.86
CA ARG A 65 11.20 -8.98 0.90
C ARG A 65 11.19 -10.27 0.09
N SER A 66 11.18 -10.16 -1.23
CA SER A 66 11.24 -11.29 -2.15
C SER A 66 12.65 -11.46 -2.72
N SER A 67 13.36 -10.36 -2.97
CA SER A 67 14.77 -10.35 -3.38
C SER A 67 15.51 -9.11 -2.82
N ASN A 68 16.74 -8.85 -3.25
CA ASN A 68 17.48 -7.66 -2.82
C ASN A 68 16.83 -6.34 -3.26
N TYR A 69 15.99 -6.38 -4.29
CA TYR A 69 15.35 -5.23 -4.93
C TYR A 69 13.83 -5.40 -5.16
N GLU A 70 13.29 -6.59 -4.95
CA GLU A 70 11.85 -6.87 -5.06
C GLU A 70 11.21 -7.18 -3.72
N PHE A 71 9.98 -6.72 -3.59
CA PHE A 71 9.14 -6.89 -2.41
C PHE A 71 7.75 -7.40 -2.83
N THR A 72 7.01 -7.94 -1.87
CA THR A 72 5.59 -8.23 -2.00
C THR A 72 4.84 -7.38 -1.01
N ILE A 73 3.88 -6.60 -1.49
CA ILE A 73 3.00 -5.76 -0.68
C ILE A 73 1.61 -6.38 -0.65
N SER A 74 1.05 -6.51 0.54
CA SER A 74 -0.31 -7.01 0.75
C SER A 74 -1.22 -5.85 1.14
N GLU A 75 -2.22 -5.54 0.31
CA GLU A 75 -3.23 -4.50 0.56
C GLU A 75 -4.56 -5.10 1.01
N ARG A 76 -5.27 -4.44 1.92
CA ARG A 76 -6.66 -4.75 2.25
C ARG A 76 -7.56 -4.35 1.09
N ARG A 77 -8.43 -5.27 0.66
CA ARG A 77 -9.51 -4.95 -0.29
C ARG A 77 -10.50 -3.98 0.36
N ILE A 78 -11.00 -3.02 -0.40
CA ILE A 78 -12.02 -2.07 0.09
C ILE A 78 -13.19 -2.82 0.71
N ALA A 79 -13.84 -3.70 -0.05
CA ALA A 79 -14.97 -4.50 0.42
C ALA A 79 -14.56 -5.73 1.26
N ALA A 80 -13.42 -5.69 1.95
CA ALA A 80 -12.94 -6.78 2.79
C ALA A 80 -14.00 -7.34 3.77
N PRO A 81 -14.82 -6.51 4.46
CA PRO A 81 -15.89 -7.03 5.31
C PRO A 81 -16.91 -7.89 4.54
N LEU A 82 -17.30 -7.44 3.34
CA LEU A 82 -18.22 -8.19 2.47
C LEU A 82 -17.60 -9.50 2.01
N PHE A 83 -16.37 -9.46 1.49
CA PHE A 83 -15.67 -10.67 1.04
C PHE A 83 -15.49 -11.68 2.18
N SER A 84 -15.18 -11.20 3.39
CA SER A 84 -15.03 -12.04 4.58
C SER A 84 -16.32 -12.77 4.93
N ALA A 85 -17.49 -12.11 4.80
CA ALA A 85 -18.79 -12.73 5.07
C ALA A 85 -19.08 -13.93 4.16
N TYR A 86 -18.47 -13.97 2.97
CA TYR A 86 -18.59 -15.08 2.01
C TYR A 86 -17.36 -15.98 1.96
N GLY A 87 -16.44 -15.88 2.93
CA GLY A 87 -15.21 -16.68 2.97
C GLY A 87 -14.22 -16.39 1.83
N GLN A 88 -14.36 -15.24 1.16
CA GLN A 88 -13.49 -14.84 0.05
C GLN A 88 -12.25 -14.11 0.54
N ASN A 89 -11.22 -14.09 -0.31
CA ASN A 89 -9.99 -13.39 -0.01
C ASN A 89 -10.21 -11.87 0.15
N THR A 90 -9.68 -11.30 1.23
CA THR A 90 -9.81 -9.89 1.62
C THR A 90 -8.55 -9.08 1.35
N THR A 91 -7.57 -9.68 0.68
CA THR A 91 -6.23 -9.10 0.50
C THR A 91 -5.77 -9.23 -0.94
N ASP A 92 -5.28 -8.15 -1.53
CA ASP A 92 -4.57 -8.20 -2.82
C ASP A 92 -3.06 -8.19 -2.58
N GLN A 93 -2.32 -8.91 -3.41
CA GLN A 93 -0.87 -9.00 -3.32
C GLN A 93 -0.24 -8.47 -4.60
N PHE A 94 0.72 -7.57 -4.44
CA PHE A 94 1.44 -6.95 -5.55
C PHE A 94 2.94 -7.18 -5.39
N LYS A 95 3.61 -7.51 -6.50
CA LYS A 95 5.07 -7.33 -6.55
C LYS A 95 5.37 -5.84 -6.51
N ALA A 96 6.41 -5.44 -5.81
CA ALA A 96 6.78 -4.05 -5.66
C ALA A 96 8.29 -3.84 -5.82
N THR A 97 8.66 -2.78 -6.52
CA THR A 97 10.04 -2.33 -6.70
C THR A 97 10.13 -0.83 -6.47
N PHE A 98 11.28 -0.37 -5.97
CA PHE A 98 11.53 1.06 -5.85
C PHE A 98 12.02 1.65 -7.17
N ASP A 99 11.53 2.84 -7.48
CA ASP A 99 12.00 3.71 -8.57
C ASP A 99 12.55 4.99 -7.94
N GLY A 100 13.73 4.87 -7.32
CA GLY A 100 14.30 5.90 -6.43
C GLY A 100 13.69 5.91 -5.02
N GLU A 101 13.91 7.00 -4.28
CA GLU A 101 13.53 7.12 -2.86
C GLU A 101 12.06 7.51 -2.63
N HIS A 102 11.40 8.04 -3.66
CA HIS A 102 10.09 8.68 -3.54
C HIS A 102 8.98 8.00 -4.32
N LYS A 103 9.28 6.83 -4.91
CA LYS A 103 8.35 6.12 -5.78
C LYS A 103 8.49 4.61 -5.66
N ILE A 104 7.36 3.93 -5.53
CA ILE A 104 7.26 2.46 -5.54
C ILE A 104 6.33 2.06 -6.67
N LEU A 105 6.80 1.16 -7.53
CA LEU A 105 6.04 0.58 -8.64
C LEU A 105 5.37 -0.71 -8.16
N LEU A 106 4.05 -0.84 -8.35
CA LEU A 106 3.31 -2.06 -8.09
C LEU A 106 3.09 -2.86 -9.39
N GLY A 107 3.20 -4.17 -9.30
CA GLY A 107 3.05 -5.06 -10.43
C GLY A 107 4.20 -4.98 -11.42
N LYS A 108 3.91 -5.24 -12.69
CA LYS A 108 4.89 -5.15 -13.77
C LYS A 108 5.14 -3.69 -14.13
N ASN A 109 6.17 -3.09 -13.54
CA ASN A 109 6.60 -1.71 -13.76
C ASN A 109 5.52 -0.66 -13.48
N GLY A 110 4.72 -0.84 -12.42
CA GLY A 110 3.71 0.14 -12.01
C GLY A 110 2.33 -0.05 -12.66
N ALA A 111 2.14 -1.11 -13.44
CA ALA A 111 0.87 -1.40 -14.11
C ALA A 111 -0.31 -1.54 -13.13
N ASP A 112 -0.06 -2.01 -11.91
CA ASP A 112 -1.09 -2.18 -10.88
C ASP A 112 -1.22 -0.95 -9.97
N GLY A 113 -0.34 0.05 -10.15
CA GLY A 113 -0.33 1.29 -9.39
C GLY A 113 1.07 1.76 -9.02
N VAL A 114 1.12 2.99 -8.50
CA VAL A 114 2.36 3.63 -8.04
C VAL A 114 2.10 4.28 -6.68
N TYR A 115 2.97 4.04 -5.71
CA TYR A 115 2.99 4.86 -4.50
C TYR A 115 3.97 6.02 -4.69
N HIS A 116 3.49 7.24 -4.46
CA HIS A 116 4.31 8.45 -4.43
C HIS A 116 4.45 8.96 -3.01
N LYS A 117 5.68 9.24 -2.58
CA LYS A 117 5.95 9.81 -1.25
C LYS A 117 5.39 11.24 -1.18
N ILE A 118 4.70 11.60 -0.11
CA ILE A 118 4.00 12.90 -0.01
C ILE A 118 4.62 13.88 1.00
N ASN A 119 5.39 13.40 1.97
CA ASN A 119 6.13 14.28 2.87
C ASN A 119 7.64 14.21 2.56
N LEU A 120 8.12 15.26 1.92
CA LEU A 120 9.52 15.66 1.87
C LEU A 120 9.64 16.83 2.84
N LYS A 121 9.93 16.55 4.12
CA LYS A 121 10.43 17.60 5.01
C LYS A 121 11.94 17.69 4.85
#